data_AF-K1T458-F1
#
_entry.id   AF-K1T458-F1
#
_cell.length_a   1.000
_cell.length_b   1.000
_cell.length_c   1.000
_cell.angle_alpha   90.00
_cell.angle_beta   90.00
_cell.angle_gamma   90.00
#
_symmetry.space_group_name_H-M   'P 1'
#
loop_
_entity.id
_entity.type
_entity.pdbx_description
1 polymer ?
#
loop_
_entity_poly.entity_id
_entity_poly.type
_entity_poly.pdbx_seq_one_letter_code
_entity_poly.pdbx_strand_id
1 'polypeptide(L)'
;GFAVNVNAIAAANLRSNRSTKARHAEVLVFAADEDLIDGISHCTKLISKGISAEFSTCPTLDAAMEYAKANKIGRIDIIDKEKNEQPVTMTL
;
A
#
# COMPACT_ATOMS: atom_id res chain seq x y z
N GLY A 1 -11.87 24.96 -34.89
CA GLY A 1 -11.62 23.96 -33.84
C GLY A 1 -10.14 23.82 -33.62
N PHE A 2 -9.69 23.59 -32.38
CA PHE A 2 -8.27 23.41 -32.07
C PHE A 2 -7.95 21.91 -31.90
N ALA A 3 -6.89 21.45 -32.53
CA ALA A 3 -6.36 20.11 -32.35
C ALA A 3 -5.24 20.16 -31.31
N VAL A 4 -5.46 19.56 -30.14
CA VAL A 4 -4.44 19.44 -29.09
C VAL A 4 -3.65 18.16 -29.28
N ASN A 5 -2.33 18.28 -29.42
CA ASN A 5 -1.44 17.13 -29.50
C ASN A 5 -1.18 16.59 -28.09
N VAL A 6 -1.96 15.58 -27.71
CA VAL A 6 -1.92 14.94 -26.38
C VAL A 6 -0.53 14.36 -26.07
N ASN A 7 0.22 13.92 -27.09
CA ASN A 7 1.55 13.33 -26.92
C ASN A 7 2.59 14.36 -26.44
N ALA A 8 2.52 15.59 -26.96
CA ALA A 8 3.35 16.70 -26.50
C ALA A 8 3.05 17.09 -25.05
N ILE A 9 1.77 17.05 -24.65
CA ILE A 9 1.32 17.36 -23.29
C ILE A 9 1.77 16.27 -22.30
N ALA A 10 1.70 15.00 -22.68
CA ALA A 10 2.20 13.90 -21.84
C ALA A 10 3.72 13.98 -21.63
N ALA A 11 4.48 14.22 -22.70
CA ALA A 11 5.94 14.37 -22.62
C ALA A 11 6.37 15.61 -21.81
N ALA A 12 5.64 16.73 -21.93
CA ALA A 12 5.88 17.92 -21.14
C ALA A 12 5.60 17.69 -19.64
N ASN A 13 4.52 16.97 -19.31
CA ASN A 13 4.21 16.62 -17.93
C ASN A 13 5.26 15.67 -17.31
N LEU A 14 5.78 14.72 -18.09
CA LEU A 14 6.89 13.84 -17.67
C LEU A 14 8.19 14.62 -17.42
N ARG A 15 8.52 15.59 -18.28
CA ARG A 15 9.72 16.45 -18.12
C ARG A 15 9.61 17.43 -16.95
N SER A 16 8.39 17.86 -16.59
CA SER A 16 8.18 18.87 -15.56
C SER A 16 8.34 18.34 -14.12
N ASN A 17 8.77 17.08 -13.92
CA ASN A 17 8.86 16.43 -12.60
C ASN A 17 7.60 16.63 -11.75
N ARG A 18 6.44 16.79 -12.39
CA ARG A 18 5.16 16.55 -11.74
C ARG A 18 5.01 15.04 -11.77
N SER A 19 5.90 14.37 -11.02
CA SER A 19 5.83 12.95 -10.73
C SER A 19 4.37 12.71 -10.39
N THR A 20 3.64 12.05 -11.29
CA THR A 20 2.41 11.38 -10.92
C THR A 20 2.90 10.42 -9.88
N LYS A 21 2.90 10.85 -8.61
CA LYS A 21 3.26 10.01 -7.49
C LYS A 21 2.32 8.84 -7.68
N ALA A 22 2.83 7.72 -8.20
CA ALA A 22 2.17 6.44 -8.07
C ALA A 22 1.76 6.45 -6.61
N ARG A 23 0.46 6.40 -6.35
CA ARG A 23 -0.05 6.60 -5.00
C ARG A 23 0.38 5.33 -4.28
N HIS A 24 1.60 5.35 -3.75
CA HIS A 24 2.21 4.22 -3.08
C HIS A 24 1.25 3.88 -1.94
N ALA A 25 1.02 2.61 -1.72
CA ALA A 25 0.22 2.20 -0.58
C ALA A 25 0.84 2.84 0.66
N GLU A 26 -0.01 3.47 1.46
CA GLU A 26 0.39 4.10 2.71
C GLU A 26 0.58 3.05 3.79
N VAL A 27 -0.18 1.95 3.69
CA VAL A 27 -0.18 0.84 4.66
C VAL A 27 -0.09 -0.50 3.94
N LEU A 28 0.78 -1.38 4.43
CA LEU A 28 0.81 -2.80 4.07
C LEU A 28 0.20 -3.60 5.21
N VAL A 29 -0.82 -4.39 4.94
CA VAL A 29 -1.44 -5.29 5.92
C VAL A 29 -0.84 -6.68 5.73
N PHE A 30 -0.13 -7.18 6.72
CA PHE A 30 0.35 -8.56 6.75
C PHE A 30 -0.52 -9.35 7.72
N ALA A 31 -1.03 -10.50 7.29
CA ALA A 31 -1.78 -11.41 8.15
C ALA A 31 -1.21 -12.82 8.02
N ALA A 32 -1.17 -13.56 9.13
CA ALA A 32 -0.86 -14.98 9.11
C ALA A 32 -1.96 -15.76 8.38
N ASP A 33 -1.65 -16.98 7.92
CA ASP A 33 -2.57 -17.83 7.14
C ASP A 33 -3.92 -18.06 7.83
N GLU A 34 -3.93 -18.12 9.16
CA GLU A 34 -5.15 -18.32 9.96
C GLU A 34 -6.01 -17.04 10.09
N ASP A 35 -5.44 -15.87 9.79
CA ASP A 35 -6.04 -14.54 9.96
C ASP A 35 -6.20 -13.75 8.65
N LEU A 36 -6.05 -14.41 7.49
CA LEU A 36 -6.18 -13.77 6.18
C LEU A 36 -7.52 -13.03 6.02
N ILE A 37 -8.60 -13.60 6.54
CA ILE A 37 -9.95 -13.01 6.47
C ILE A 37 -10.00 -11.69 7.26
N ASP A 38 -9.40 -11.66 8.44
CA ASP A 38 -9.34 -10.46 9.27
C ASP A 38 -8.40 -9.41 8.67
N GLY A 39 -7.30 -9.84 8.06
CA GLY A 39 -6.40 -8.99 7.29
C GLY A 39 -7.09 -8.31 6.09
N ILE A 40 -7.89 -9.06 5.33
CA ILE A 40 -8.70 -8.51 4.22
C ILE A 40 -9.77 -7.54 4.74
N SER A 41 -10.43 -7.88 5.84
CA SER A 41 -11.42 -7.01 6.49
C SER A 41 -10.78 -5.71 6.98
N HIS A 42 -9.60 -5.78 7.59
CA HIS A 42 -8.83 -4.62 8.03
C HIS A 42 -8.38 -3.73 6.86
N CYS A 43 -7.88 -4.34 5.79
CA CYS A 43 -7.54 -3.64 4.57
C CYS A 43 -8.75 -2.89 3.99
N THR A 44 -9.92 -3.54 3.95
CA THR A 44 -11.18 -2.92 3.50
C THR A 44 -11.58 -1.74 4.39
N LYS A 45 -11.41 -1.84 5.72
CA LYS A 45 -11.66 -0.73 6.65
C LYS A 45 -10.72 0.45 6.39
N LEU A 46 -9.44 0.22 6.10
CA LEU A 46 -8.49 1.28 5.76
C LEU A 46 -8.89 1.98 4.45
N ILE A 47 -9.24 1.21 3.42
CA ILE A 47 -9.73 1.74 2.15
C ILE A 47 -11.01 2.57 2.35
N SER A 48 -11.93 2.12 3.21
CA SER A 48 -13.16 2.85 3.53
C SER A 48 -12.91 4.21 4.21
N LYS A 49 -11.78 4.36 4.91
CA LYS A 49 -11.31 5.62 5.51
C LYS A 49 -10.57 6.51 4.52
N GLY A 50 -10.42 6.07 3.26
CA GLY A 50 -9.66 6.76 2.23
C GLY A 50 -8.15 6.57 2.31
N ILE A 51 -7.67 5.62 3.13
CA ILE A 51 -6.25 5.27 3.26
C ILE A 51 -5.92 4.23 2.19
N SER A 52 -4.82 4.44 1.47
CA SER A 52 -4.36 3.48 0.46
C SER A 52 -3.68 2.30 1.16
N ALA A 53 -4.39 1.18 1.32
CA ALA A 53 -3.87 -0.03 1.95
C ALA A 53 -3.66 -1.15 0.93
N GLU A 54 -2.59 -1.92 1.10
CA GLU A 54 -2.25 -3.09 0.29
C GLU A 54 -2.17 -4.31 1.21
N PHE A 55 -2.64 -5.46 0.73
CA PHE A 55 -2.55 -6.70 1.49
C PHE A 55 -1.30 -7.48 1.06
N SER A 56 -0.47 -7.87 2.02
CA SER A 56 0.71 -8.69 1.75
C SER A 56 0.30 -10.13 1.52
N THR A 57 0.68 -10.68 0.37
CA THR A 57 0.54 -12.11 0.05
C THR A 57 1.80 -12.90 0.35
N CYS A 58 2.75 -12.32 1.10
CA CYS A 58 4.00 -12.98 1.44
C CYS A 58 3.79 -14.00 2.57
N PRO A 59 4.50 -15.14 2.57
CA PRO A 59 4.37 -16.16 3.61
C PRO A 59 5.06 -15.79 4.93
N THR A 60 5.97 -14.80 4.93
CA THR A 60 6.73 -14.38 6.12
C THR A 60 6.73 -12.87 6.30
N LEU A 61 6.82 -12.43 7.56
CA LEU A 61 6.87 -11.02 7.91
C LEU A 61 8.10 -10.32 7.34
N ASP A 62 9.25 -10.99 7.30
CA ASP A 62 10.49 -10.43 6.74
C ASP A 62 10.33 -10.09 5.25
N ALA A 63 9.69 -10.97 4.47
CA ALA A 63 9.40 -10.71 3.06
C ALA A 63 8.40 -9.57 2.89
N ALA A 64 7.39 -9.47 3.77
CA ALA A 64 6.45 -8.35 3.78
C ALA A 64 7.14 -7.02 4.12
N MET A 65 8.08 -7.01 5.07
CA MET A 65 8.89 -5.84 5.40
C MET A 65 9.80 -5.42 4.25
N GLU A 66 10.45 -6.36 3.58
CA GLU A 66 11.28 -6.07 2.40
C GLU A 66 10.43 -5.49 1.27
N TYR A 67 9.23 -6.02 1.05
CA TYR A 67 8.27 -5.49 0.08
C TYR A 67 7.82 -4.07 0.45
N ALA A 68 7.47 -3.81 1.71
CA ALA A 68 7.10 -2.48 2.16
C ALA A 68 8.24 -1.47 1.96
N LYS A 69 9.48 -1.88 2.26
CA LYS A 69 10.67 -1.05 2.06
C LYS A 69 10.94 -0.78 0.58
N ALA A 70 10.80 -1.79 -0.28
CA ALA A 70 10.97 -1.66 -1.73
C ALA A 70 9.90 -0.73 -2.34
N ASN A 71 8.66 -0.83 -1.86
CA ASN A 71 7.53 -0.02 -2.32
C ASN A 71 7.34 1.29 -1.56
N LYS A 72 8.27 1.66 -0.66
CA LYS A 72 8.21 2.89 0.16
C LYS A 72 6.91 3.05 0.93
N ILE A 73 6.37 1.93 1.42
CA ILE A 73 5.20 1.90 2.28
C ILE A 73 5.64 2.29 3.69
N GLY A 74 5.08 3.38 4.22
CA GLY A 74 5.53 3.96 5.49
C GLY A 74 5.00 3.26 6.75
N ARG A 75 4.08 2.30 6.59
CA ARG A 75 3.41 1.62 7.70
C ARG A 75 3.09 0.18 7.35
N ILE A 76 3.37 -0.74 8.27
CA ILE A 76 2.92 -2.13 8.19
C ILE A 76 2.01 -2.41 9.39
N ASP A 77 0.81 -2.92 9.10
CA ASP A 77 -0.13 -3.44 10.10
C ASP A 77 -0.05 -4.96 10.08
N ILE A 78 0.35 -5.56 11.20
CA ILE A 78 0.46 -7.01 11.37
C ILE A 78 -0.79 -7.51 12.10
N ILE A 79 -1.50 -8.46 11.49
CA ILE A 79 -2.68 -9.14 12.05
C ILE A 79 -2.26 -10.55 12.46
N ASP A 80 -2.27 -10.78 13.76
CA ASP A 80 -1.97 -12.07 14.39
C ASP A 80 -2.95 -12.22 15.58
N LYS A 81 -3.90 -13.15 15.49
CA LYS A 81 -4.87 -13.42 16.57
C LYS A 81 -4.22 -14.08 17.79
N GLU A 82 -3.13 -14.82 17.63
CA GLU A 82 -2.45 -15.50 18.75
C GLU A 82 -1.65 -14.51 19.60
N LYS A 83 -1.18 -13.41 19.01
CA LYS A 83 -0.52 -12.32 19.73
C LYS A 83 -1.35 -11.03 19.71
N ASN A 84 -2.32 -11.00 20.62
CA ASN A 84 -2.86 -9.78 21.23
C ASN A 84 -3.90 -9.02 20.39
N GLU A 85 -4.97 -8.57 21.05
CA GLU A 85 -6.16 -7.88 20.52
C GLU A 85 -5.90 -6.52 19.81
N GLN A 86 -4.68 -6.22 19.35
CA GLN A 86 -4.34 -4.96 18.69
C GLN A 86 -3.37 -5.16 17.53
N PRO A 87 -3.70 -4.67 16.32
CA PRO A 87 -2.78 -4.72 15.18
C PRO A 87 -1.50 -3.97 15.53
N VAL A 88 -0.36 -4.67 15.49
CA VAL A 88 0.94 -4.04 15.73
C VAL A 88 1.24 -3.13 14.55
N THR A 89 1.11 -1.83 14.77
CA THR A 89 1.45 -0.80 13.79
C THR A 89 2.94 -0.52 13.90
N MET A 90 3.73 -0.96 12.91
CA MET A 90 5.12 -0.55 12.78
C MET A 90 5.25 0.53 11.71
N THR A 91 5.72 1.71 12.11
CA THR A 91 6.14 2.77 11.20
C THR A 91 7.59 2.50 10.78
N LEU A 92 7.83 2.43 9.47
CA LEU A 92 9.15 2.18 8.87
C LEU A 92 9.96 3.48 8.71
#